data_AF-A0A3N5T394-F1
#
_entry.id   AF-A0A3N5T394-F1
#
_cell.length_a   1.000
_cell.length_b   1.000
_cell.length_c   1.000
_cell.angle_alpha   90.00
_cell.angle_beta   90.00
_cell.angle_gamma   90.00
#
_symmetry.space_group_name_H-M   'P 1'
#
loop_
_entity.id
_entity.type
_entity.pdbx_description
1 polymer ?
#
loop_
_entity_poly.entity_id
_entity_poly.type
_entity_poly.pdbx_seq_one_letter_code
_entity_poly.pdbx_strand_id
1 'polypeptide(L)'
;YWAILSTRIEMPALGKLGETNLSHLERKDWETLRQAMGNQRLLGLDYYSGGHLTHGYRNNVSARMFDAYTYSVNRDTKLLDYDEIEKMAMEIKPLILLAGYSAYPRLIDFKRMRDIADKCGAVFMVDMAHFAGLVAGGVFTGNYNPVAHAQVVTTTTHKTLRGPRGGMVLCTKEFQEAMEKGCPLVIGGPLPHIMASKAVSFTEAAQPGFKTYAKKIVENAKALAEALVREGNELSTGGTDNHLMLIDVRKYNITGRQAESALRECGVTLNRNSLPFDPNGPWYTSGLRAGTPAVTTLGMGKPEMAEIAAIITLVLKNITAEISKKDNAPSKAKYRIAEAAKSEATKRVHTLLDKYPVYPELDLEFLKKEFAK
;
A
#
# COMPACT_ATOMS: atom_id res chain seq x y z
N TYR A 1 -5.72 15.57 4.78
CA TYR A 1 -5.33 16.81 4.09
C TYR A 1 -6.20 17.98 4.49
N TRP A 2 -7.48 18.05 4.08
CA TRP A 2 -8.33 19.21 4.37
C TRP A 2 -8.50 19.55 5.85
N ALA A 3 -8.69 18.55 6.72
CA ALA A 3 -8.74 18.80 8.16
C ALA A 3 -7.44 19.46 8.68
N ILE A 4 -6.27 19.06 8.15
CA ILE A 4 -4.98 19.65 8.52
C ILE A 4 -4.89 21.10 8.00
N LEU A 5 -5.28 21.35 6.74
CA LEU A 5 -5.29 22.69 6.17
C LEU A 5 -6.25 23.62 6.92
N SER A 6 -7.44 23.13 7.27
CA SER A 6 -8.42 23.93 8.01
C SER A 6 -7.88 24.28 9.40
N THR A 7 -7.40 23.29 10.16
CA THR A 7 -6.85 23.51 11.50
C THR A 7 -5.58 24.37 11.52
N ARG A 8 -4.65 24.16 10.57
CA ARG A 8 -3.32 24.81 10.60
C ARG A 8 -3.23 26.11 9.82
N ILE A 9 -4.09 26.33 8.84
CA ILE A 9 -4.01 27.49 7.93
C ILE A 9 -5.29 28.32 8.00
N GLU A 10 -6.45 27.70 7.77
CA GLU A 10 -7.73 28.40 7.66
C GLU A 10 -8.18 29.05 8.97
N MET A 11 -8.30 28.26 10.04
CA MET A 11 -8.77 28.77 11.33
C MET A 11 -7.85 29.84 11.91
N PRO A 12 -6.50 29.70 11.88
CA PRO A 12 -5.61 30.79 12.29
C PRO A 12 -5.70 32.04 11.41
N ALA A 13 -5.91 31.89 10.09
CA ALA A 13 -6.08 33.03 9.19
C ALA A 13 -7.38 33.79 9.48
N LEU A 14 -8.48 33.07 9.67
CA LEU A 14 -9.78 33.62 10.07
C LEU A 14 -9.69 34.35 11.42
N GLY A 15 -9.04 33.73 12.41
CA GLY A 15 -8.85 34.33 13.74
C GLY A 15 -8.08 35.66 13.70
N LYS A 16 -7.10 35.81 12.79
CA LYS A 16 -6.38 37.09 12.59
C LYS A 16 -7.25 38.20 12.01
N LEU A 17 -8.32 37.83 11.30
CA LEU A 17 -9.31 38.75 10.75
C LEU A 17 -10.48 38.99 11.71
N GLY A 18 -10.51 38.32 12.87
CA GLY A 18 -11.65 38.36 13.79
C GLY A 18 -12.91 37.70 13.22
N GLU A 19 -12.77 36.85 12.21
CA GLU A 19 -13.87 36.17 11.52
C GLU A 19 -13.89 34.68 11.87
N THR A 20 -15.05 34.03 11.74
CA THR A 20 -15.25 32.59 11.95
C THR A 20 -15.98 31.91 10.80
N ASN A 21 -16.59 32.68 9.90
CA ASN A 21 -17.36 32.23 8.75
C ASN A 21 -16.71 32.68 7.43
N LEU A 22 -16.28 31.70 6.63
CA LEU A 22 -15.67 31.93 5.32
C LEU A 22 -16.53 32.79 4.38
N SER A 23 -17.86 32.70 4.50
CA SER A 23 -18.79 33.44 3.64
C SER A 23 -18.79 34.95 3.90
N HIS A 24 -18.23 35.40 5.01
CA HIS A 24 -18.10 36.83 5.33
C HIS A 24 -16.79 37.43 4.79
N LEU A 25 -15.86 36.62 4.31
CA LEU A 25 -14.60 37.12 3.79
C LEU A 25 -14.82 37.94 2.52
N GLU A 26 -14.22 39.12 2.48
CA GLU A 26 -14.10 39.87 1.24
C GLU A 26 -13.30 39.07 0.21
N ARG A 27 -13.52 39.35 -1.08
CA ARG A 27 -12.86 38.61 -2.18
C ARG A 27 -11.33 38.58 -2.05
N LYS A 28 -10.73 39.66 -1.55
CA LYS A 28 -9.29 39.80 -1.34
C LYS A 28 -8.76 38.85 -0.26
N ASP A 29 -9.44 38.80 0.88
CA ASP A 29 -9.04 37.94 2.00
C ASP A 29 -9.28 36.46 1.65
N TRP A 30 -10.38 36.17 0.96
CA TRP A 30 -10.65 34.85 0.42
C TRP A 30 -9.54 34.37 -0.53
N GLU A 31 -9.10 35.20 -1.48
CA GLU A 31 -8.04 34.81 -2.42
C GLU A 31 -6.69 34.60 -1.71
N THR A 32 -6.39 35.43 -0.71
CA THR A 32 -5.20 35.27 0.13
C THR A 32 -5.21 33.93 0.87
N LEU A 33 -6.35 33.59 1.50
CA LEU A 33 -6.53 32.31 2.20
C LEU A 33 -6.43 31.12 1.23
N ARG A 34 -7.10 31.20 0.07
CA ARG A 34 -7.06 30.16 -0.97
C ARG A 34 -5.63 29.85 -1.41
N GLN A 35 -4.83 30.89 -1.64
CA GLN A 35 -3.42 30.75 -2.01
C GLN A 35 -2.60 30.14 -0.87
N ALA A 36 -2.84 30.56 0.37
CA ALA A 36 -2.18 29.99 1.54
C ALA A 36 -2.50 28.50 1.69
N MET A 37 -3.72 28.06 1.42
CA MET A 37 -4.09 26.64 1.51
C MET A 37 -3.55 25.78 0.36
N GLY A 38 -3.42 26.35 -0.85
CA GLY A 38 -3.14 25.60 -2.08
C GLY A 38 -1.66 25.32 -2.41
N ASN A 39 -0.70 25.78 -1.59
CA ASN A 39 0.74 25.60 -1.81
C ASN A 39 1.48 25.16 -0.54
N GLN A 40 0.79 24.45 0.35
CA GLN A 40 1.42 23.90 1.55
C GLN A 40 2.37 22.77 1.19
N ARG A 41 3.43 22.61 1.99
CA ARG A 41 4.47 21.61 1.73
C ARG A 41 4.07 20.24 2.29
N LEU A 42 4.21 19.21 1.47
CA LEU A 42 3.98 17.81 1.83
C LEU A 42 5.29 17.05 1.62
N LEU A 43 5.74 16.28 2.62
CA LEU A 43 6.87 15.37 2.49
C LEU A 43 6.41 13.93 2.70
N GLY A 44 6.41 13.11 1.65
CA GLY A 44 5.92 11.72 1.68
C GLY A 44 6.94 10.70 1.15
N LEU A 45 6.66 9.40 1.32
CA LEU A 45 7.48 8.37 0.73
C LEU A 45 7.31 8.37 -0.80
N ASP A 46 8.44 8.39 -1.52
CA ASP A 46 8.47 8.32 -2.98
C ASP A 46 7.73 7.07 -3.51
N TYR A 47 6.95 7.27 -4.59
CA TYR A 47 6.17 6.22 -5.23
C TYR A 47 7.04 5.05 -5.70
N TYR A 48 8.21 5.33 -6.27
CA TYR A 48 9.13 4.30 -6.76
C TYR A 48 9.88 3.59 -5.64
N SER A 49 9.85 4.15 -4.44
CA SER A 49 10.46 3.62 -3.21
C SER A 49 9.47 2.87 -2.32
N GLY A 50 8.22 2.72 -2.77
CA GLY A 50 7.18 1.96 -2.07
C GLY A 50 6.00 2.80 -1.54
N GLY A 51 6.02 4.12 -1.75
CA GLY A 51 4.93 5.03 -1.42
C GLY A 51 3.65 4.78 -2.23
N HIS A 52 2.61 5.57 -1.98
CA HIS A 52 1.35 5.52 -2.72
C HIS A 52 1.18 6.76 -3.60
N LEU A 53 0.35 6.65 -4.64
CA LEU A 53 0.06 7.77 -5.56
C LEU A 53 -0.41 9.03 -4.82
N THR A 54 -1.17 8.87 -3.73
CA THR A 54 -1.71 9.99 -2.94
C THR A 54 -0.71 10.61 -1.97
N HIS A 55 0.54 10.15 -1.94
CA HIS A 55 1.60 10.64 -1.06
C HIS A 55 2.46 11.73 -1.72
N GLY A 56 1.93 12.41 -2.76
CA GLY A 56 2.67 13.44 -3.49
C GLY A 56 3.25 12.98 -4.83
N TYR A 57 2.76 11.88 -5.42
CA TYR A 57 3.18 11.49 -6.77
C TYR A 57 2.72 12.54 -7.79
N ARG A 58 3.63 13.00 -8.66
CA ARG A 58 3.42 14.13 -9.58
C ARG A 58 2.16 14.04 -10.46
N ASN A 59 1.71 12.84 -10.80
CA ASN A 59 0.50 12.65 -11.62
C ASN A 59 -0.80 12.60 -10.80
N ASN A 60 -0.72 12.57 -9.47
CA ASN A 60 -1.87 12.55 -8.59
C ASN A 60 -2.27 13.97 -8.18
N VAL A 61 -3.56 14.16 -7.84
CA VAL A 61 -4.09 15.45 -7.38
C VAL A 61 -3.37 15.98 -6.13
N SER A 62 -2.88 15.10 -5.24
CA SER A 62 -2.11 15.50 -4.06
C SER A 62 -0.90 16.37 -4.41
N ALA A 63 -0.14 16.04 -5.45
CA ALA A 63 1.02 16.82 -5.90
C ALA A 63 0.65 18.10 -6.66
N ARG A 64 -0.63 18.27 -7.01
CA ARG A 64 -1.16 19.51 -7.62
C ARG A 64 -1.75 20.45 -6.58
N MET A 65 -2.16 19.90 -5.42
CA MET A 65 -2.71 20.64 -4.29
C MET A 65 -1.66 21.07 -3.26
N PHE A 66 -0.51 20.38 -3.24
CA PHE A 66 0.59 20.63 -2.31
C PHE A 66 1.89 20.81 -3.10
N ASP A 67 2.80 21.63 -2.55
CA ASP A 67 4.20 21.64 -2.94
C ASP A 67 4.85 20.36 -2.38
N ALA A 68 4.79 19.29 -3.19
CA ALA A 68 5.10 17.93 -2.75
C ALA A 68 6.57 17.56 -2.96
N TYR A 69 7.21 17.17 -1.86
CA TYR A 69 8.55 16.60 -1.78
C TYR A 69 8.47 15.13 -1.40
N THR A 70 9.52 14.38 -1.71
CA THR A 70 9.57 12.95 -1.39
C THR A 70 10.87 12.55 -0.73
N TYR A 71 10.79 11.78 0.36
CA TYR A 71 11.93 11.01 0.84
C TYR A 71 11.93 9.60 0.22
N SER A 72 13.09 8.96 0.21
CA SER A 72 13.30 7.65 -0.44
C SER A 72 13.97 6.67 0.53
N VAL A 73 14.30 5.49 0.02
CA VAL A 73 15.09 4.48 0.70
C VAL A 73 16.56 4.62 0.33
N ASN A 74 17.45 4.18 1.21
CA ASN A 74 18.87 4.07 0.93
C ASN A 74 19.14 3.20 -0.30
N ARG A 75 20.09 3.61 -1.14
CA ARG A 75 20.36 2.96 -2.44
C ARG A 75 20.91 1.54 -2.31
N ASP A 76 21.63 1.23 -1.24
CA ASP A 76 22.27 -0.07 -1.09
C ASP A 76 21.38 -1.03 -0.30
N THR A 77 20.84 -0.57 0.82
CA THR A 77 20.04 -1.42 1.72
C THR A 77 18.57 -1.51 1.32
N LYS A 78 18.08 -0.54 0.53
CA LYS A 78 16.65 -0.34 0.21
C LYS A 78 15.75 -0.13 1.45
N LEU A 79 16.35 0.27 2.57
CA LEU A 79 15.66 0.62 3.81
C LEU A 79 15.49 2.14 3.92
N LEU A 80 14.48 2.59 4.66
CA LEU A 80 14.33 4.01 4.98
C LEU A 80 15.54 4.51 5.78
N ASP A 81 16.06 5.66 5.36
CA ASP A 81 17.14 6.38 6.05
C ASP A 81 16.53 7.51 6.87
N TYR A 82 16.38 7.29 8.18
CA TYR A 82 15.70 8.25 9.05
C TYR A 82 16.49 9.53 9.27
N ASP A 83 17.82 9.50 9.13
CA ASP A 83 18.66 10.68 9.32
C ASP A 83 18.60 11.59 8.09
N GLU A 84 18.57 11.01 6.88
CA GLU A 84 18.28 11.77 5.66
C GLU A 84 16.85 12.32 5.66
N ILE A 85 15.86 11.53 6.11
CA ILE A 85 14.47 12.03 6.28
C ILE A 85 14.44 13.22 7.25
N GLU A 86 15.15 13.14 8.37
CA GLU A 86 15.23 14.24 9.34
C GLU A 86 15.85 15.49 8.72
N LYS A 87 17.00 15.35 8.07
CA LYS A 87 17.68 16.46 7.38
C LYS A 87 16.75 17.14 6.37
N MET A 88 16.10 16.36 5.51
CA MET A 88 15.12 16.87 4.55
C MET A 88 13.95 17.59 5.24
N ALA A 89 13.40 17.02 6.32
CA ALA A 89 12.30 17.62 7.05
C ALA A 89 12.68 18.95 7.71
N MET A 90 13.91 19.09 8.20
CA MET A 90 14.41 20.35 8.78
C MET A 90 14.64 21.44 7.73
N GLU A 91 15.08 21.07 6.53
CA GLU A 91 15.29 21.99 5.41
C GLU A 91 13.95 22.42 4.80
N ILE A 92 13.08 21.46 4.48
CA ILE A 92 11.81 21.68 3.78
C ILE A 92 10.77 22.29 4.72
N LYS A 93 10.78 21.94 6.02
CA LYS A 93 9.75 22.30 7.01
C LYS A 93 8.34 22.05 6.47
N PRO A 94 7.99 20.79 6.14
CA PRO A 94 6.71 20.48 5.54
C PRO A 94 5.57 20.77 6.52
N LEU A 95 4.39 21.15 6.01
CA LEU A 95 3.18 21.18 6.84
C LEU A 95 2.81 19.75 7.26
N ILE A 96 3.01 18.78 6.36
CA ILE A 96 2.68 17.38 6.58
C ILE A 96 3.90 16.51 6.31
N LEU A 97 4.36 15.79 7.34
CA LEU A 97 5.24 14.64 7.17
C LEU A 97 4.36 13.39 7.09
N LEU A 98 4.32 12.76 5.92
CA LEU A 98 3.48 11.59 5.65
C LEU A 98 4.31 10.32 5.66
N ALA A 99 3.91 9.36 6.48
CA ALA A 99 4.42 7.99 6.46
C ALA A 99 3.33 7.00 6.03
N GLY A 100 3.75 5.82 5.58
CA GLY A 100 2.85 4.80 5.02
C GLY A 100 3.34 4.32 3.66
N TYR A 101 2.81 3.19 3.21
CA TYR A 101 3.33 2.55 2.01
C TYR A 101 2.30 1.68 1.30
N SER A 102 2.54 1.50 0.00
CA SER A 102 1.92 0.45 -0.81
C SER A 102 2.82 -0.77 -0.96
N ALA A 103 4.13 -0.55 -1.03
CA ALA A 103 5.10 -1.55 -1.45
C ALA A 103 6.43 -1.41 -0.70
N TYR A 104 6.38 -1.41 0.65
CA TYR A 104 7.57 -1.44 1.50
C TYR A 104 7.48 -2.67 2.43
N PRO A 105 8.41 -3.63 2.36
CA PRO A 105 8.29 -4.91 3.06
C PRO A 105 8.78 -4.87 4.53
N ARG A 106 9.22 -3.71 5.03
CA ARG A 106 9.79 -3.55 6.37
C ARG A 106 8.89 -2.69 7.25
N LEU A 107 9.14 -2.70 8.56
CA LEU A 107 8.46 -1.82 9.50
C LEU A 107 8.96 -0.39 9.35
N ILE A 108 8.08 0.58 9.62
CA ILE A 108 8.43 1.99 9.78
C ILE A 108 8.42 2.29 11.27
N ASP A 109 9.50 2.86 11.79
CA ASP A 109 9.54 3.40 13.15
C ASP A 109 8.74 4.71 13.18
N PHE A 110 7.46 4.60 13.53
CA PHE A 110 6.55 5.74 13.58
C PHE A 110 6.87 6.68 14.74
N LYS A 111 7.50 6.19 15.81
CA LYS A 111 8.00 7.05 16.89
C LYS A 111 9.11 7.96 16.36
N ARG A 112 10.10 7.40 15.65
CA ARG A 112 11.19 8.19 15.05
C ARG A 112 10.67 9.22 14.06
N MET A 113 9.69 8.84 13.23
CA MET A 113 9.04 9.77 12.29
C MET A 113 8.26 10.87 13.02
N ARG A 114 7.58 10.55 14.12
CA ARG A 114 6.91 11.53 14.99
C ARG A 114 7.89 12.52 15.58
N ASP A 115 9.01 12.04 16.14
CA ASP A 115 10.06 12.88 16.71
C ASP A 115 10.60 13.87 15.65
N ILE A 116 10.77 13.42 14.39
CA ILE A 116 11.18 14.29 13.26
C ILE A 116 10.11 15.34 12.97
N ALA A 117 8.84 14.94 12.89
CA ALA A 117 7.74 15.87 12.63
C ALA A 117 7.63 16.95 13.72
N ASP A 118 7.80 16.58 15.00
CA ASP A 118 7.82 17.55 16.10
C ASP A 118 8.95 18.56 15.96
N LYS A 119 10.17 18.12 15.62
CA LYS A 119 11.33 18.99 15.45
C LYS A 119 11.16 20.06 14.35
N CYS A 120 10.50 19.72 13.23
CA CYS A 120 10.26 20.68 12.15
C CYS A 120 8.89 21.38 12.22
N GLY A 121 8.06 21.05 13.21
CA GLY A 121 6.71 21.62 13.37
C GLY A 121 5.66 21.07 12.39
N ALA A 122 5.91 19.90 11.78
CA ALA A 122 4.98 19.25 10.86
C ALA A 122 3.87 18.49 11.59
N VAL A 123 2.72 18.36 10.94
CA VAL A 123 1.72 17.35 11.32
C VAL A 123 2.19 15.99 10.81
N PHE A 124 2.35 15.04 11.72
CA PHE A 124 2.64 13.66 11.40
C PHE A 124 1.37 12.91 11.01
N MET A 125 1.30 12.52 9.75
CA MET A 125 0.20 11.78 9.16
C MET A 125 0.66 10.38 8.75
N VAL A 126 -0.11 9.35 9.08
CA VAL A 126 0.16 7.97 8.63
C VAL A 126 -0.97 7.44 7.76
N ASP A 127 -0.63 6.95 6.57
CA ASP A 127 -1.51 6.12 5.75
C ASP A 127 -1.24 4.63 6.00
N MET A 128 -2.09 4.01 6.81
CA MET A 128 -1.98 2.59 7.16
C MET A 128 -2.79 1.66 6.25
N ALA A 129 -3.26 2.11 5.09
CA ALA A 129 -4.16 1.36 4.22
C ALA A 129 -3.76 -0.10 3.99
N HIS A 130 -2.48 -0.37 3.77
CA HIS A 130 -1.97 -1.73 3.52
C HIS A 130 -1.91 -2.59 4.78
N PHE A 131 -1.69 -2.03 5.96
CA PHE A 131 -1.38 -2.76 7.20
C PHE A 131 -2.38 -2.51 8.34
N ALA A 132 -3.52 -1.86 8.06
CA ALA A 132 -4.55 -1.57 9.07
C ALA A 132 -5.07 -2.80 9.82
N GLY A 133 -5.21 -3.94 9.15
CA GLY A 133 -5.57 -5.19 9.84
C GLY A 133 -4.48 -5.70 10.76
N LEU A 134 -3.20 -5.46 10.44
CA LEU A 134 -2.08 -5.80 11.31
C LEU A 134 -2.02 -4.89 12.54
N VAL A 135 -2.41 -3.61 12.39
CA VAL A 135 -2.59 -2.69 13.52
C VAL A 135 -3.75 -3.15 14.40
N ALA A 136 -4.94 -3.38 13.83
CA ALA A 136 -6.12 -3.84 14.58
C ALA A 136 -5.89 -5.19 15.28
N GLY A 137 -5.16 -6.11 14.63
CA GLY A 137 -4.79 -7.40 15.18
C GLY A 137 -3.64 -7.37 16.20
N GLY A 138 -3.07 -6.21 16.51
CA GLY A 138 -2.02 -6.05 17.52
C GLY A 138 -0.64 -6.57 17.11
N VAL A 139 -0.34 -6.63 15.81
CA VAL A 139 1.00 -6.95 15.29
C VAL A 139 1.90 -5.71 15.38
N PHE A 140 1.37 -4.55 14.98
CA PHE A 140 2.11 -3.29 14.95
C PHE A 140 1.99 -2.63 16.33
N THR A 141 3.04 -2.73 17.14
CA THR A 141 3.07 -2.30 18.56
C THR A 141 4.29 -1.43 18.86
N GLY A 142 4.33 -0.80 20.04
CA GLY A 142 5.46 0.05 20.47
C GLY A 142 5.74 1.18 19.48
N ASN A 143 7.00 1.32 19.06
CA ASN A 143 7.43 2.31 18.07
C ASN A 143 6.76 2.13 16.69
N TYR A 144 6.26 0.93 16.41
CA TYR A 144 5.64 0.58 15.13
C TYR A 144 4.12 0.72 15.13
N ASN A 145 3.50 1.22 16.21
CA ASN A 145 2.07 1.49 16.24
C ASN A 145 1.76 2.89 15.67
N PRO A 146 1.17 3.02 14.47
CA PRO A 146 0.90 4.32 13.88
C PRO A 146 -0.14 5.13 14.65
N VAL A 147 -1.09 4.47 15.32
CA VAL A 147 -2.17 5.13 16.08
C VAL A 147 -1.64 5.77 17.37
N ALA A 148 -0.57 5.21 17.94
CA ALA A 148 0.06 5.75 19.13
C ALA A 148 0.89 7.01 18.85
N HIS A 149 1.41 7.16 17.63
CA HIS A 149 2.41 8.19 17.30
C HIS A 149 1.90 9.27 16.35
N ALA A 150 0.94 9.00 15.46
CA ALA A 150 0.47 9.98 14.49
C ALA A 150 -0.69 10.85 14.99
N GLN A 151 -0.71 12.12 14.60
CA GLN A 151 -1.87 12.99 14.86
C GLN A 151 -3.06 12.66 13.95
N VAL A 152 -2.79 12.20 12.74
CA VAL A 152 -3.81 11.81 11.75
C VAL A 152 -3.43 10.46 11.16
N VAL A 153 -4.36 9.51 11.17
CA VAL A 153 -4.19 8.20 10.53
C VAL A 153 -5.28 7.98 9.50
N THR A 154 -4.93 7.82 8.23
CA THR A 154 -5.87 7.42 7.18
C THR A 154 -5.75 5.94 6.88
N THR A 155 -6.85 5.32 6.46
CA THR A 155 -6.81 3.93 5.99
C THR A 155 -7.93 3.63 5.01
N THR A 156 -7.68 2.63 4.16
CA THR A 156 -8.74 1.87 3.50
C THR A 156 -9.29 0.77 4.40
N THR A 157 -10.53 0.34 4.17
CA THR A 157 -11.16 -0.74 4.95
C THR A 157 -11.04 -2.14 4.34
N HIS A 158 -10.60 -2.27 3.08
CA HIS A 158 -10.71 -3.51 2.29
C HIS A 158 -9.43 -4.34 2.10
N LYS A 159 -8.30 -3.91 2.66
CA LYS A 159 -7.03 -4.63 2.50
C LYS A 159 -6.85 -5.65 3.62
N THR A 160 -5.80 -5.53 4.43
CA THR A 160 -5.58 -6.40 5.59
C THR A 160 -6.69 -6.33 6.63
N LEU A 161 -7.48 -5.24 6.65
CA LEU A 161 -8.65 -5.10 7.53
C LEU A 161 -9.88 -5.89 7.06
N ARG A 162 -9.85 -6.44 5.82
CA ARG A 162 -10.86 -7.37 5.28
C ARG A 162 -12.32 -6.90 5.29
N GLY A 163 -12.53 -5.58 5.31
CA GLY A 163 -13.86 -4.97 5.21
C GLY A 163 -14.26 -4.56 3.78
N PRO A 164 -15.32 -3.75 3.62
CA PRO A 164 -15.79 -3.30 2.32
C PRO A 164 -14.84 -2.26 1.70
N ARG A 165 -15.01 -1.97 0.40
CA ARG A 165 -14.34 -0.83 -0.23
C ARG A 165 -14.83 0.48 0.41
N GLY A 166 -13.89 1.27 0.91
CA GLY A 166 -14.15 2.47 1.69
C GLY A 166 -12.89 2.92 2.43
N GLY A 167 -13.01 4.04 3.14
CA GLY A 167 -11.96 4.60 3.98
C GLY A 167 -12.44 4.98 5.37
N MET A 168 -11.48 5.24 6.25
CA MET A 168 -11.66 5.76 7.61
C MET A 168 -10.48 6.69 7.93
N VAL A 169 -10.75 7.70 8.75
CA VAL A 169 -9.72 8.58 9.28
C VAL A 169 -9.83 8.60 10.80
N LEU A 170 -8.71 8.37 11.47
CA LEU A 170 -8.55 8.56 12.91
C LEU A 170 -7.73 9.84 13.12
N CYS A 171 -8.02 10.58 14.18
CA CYS A 171 -7.25 11.76 14.51
C CYS A 171 -7.25 12.05 16.01
N THR A 172 -6.27 12.82 16.46
CA THR A 172 -6.26 13.43 17.79
C THR A 172 -7.35 14.50 17.89
N LYS A 173 -7.75 14.83 19.13
CA LYS A 173 -8.79 15.84 19.41
C LYS A 173 -8.56 17.18 18.69
N GLU A 174 -7.30 17.56 18.50
CA GLU A 174 -6.90 18.76 17.74
C GLU A 174 -7.58 18.90 16.36
N PHE A 175 -7.80 17.80 15.65
CA PHE A 175 -8.35 17.82 14.29
C PHE A 175 -9.83 17.39 14.21
N GLN A 176 -10.46 17.11 15.35
CA GLN A 176 -11.80 16.50 15.38
C GLN A 176 -12.84 17.38 14.69
N GLU A 177 -12.93 18.67 15.06
CA GLU A 177 -13.93 19.60 14.51
C GLU A 177 -13.79 19.74 12.99
N ALA A 178 -12.55 19.89 12.51
CA ALA A 178 -12.27 20.01 11.07
C ALA A 178 -12.57 18.72 10.31
N MET A 179 -12.45 17.56 10.95
CA MET A 179 -12.76 16.26 10.35
C MET A 179 -14.28 16.06 10.20
N GLU A 180 -15.06 16.45 11.22
CA GLU A 180 -16.52 16.36 11.23
C GLU A 180 -17.17 17.24 10.13
N LYS A 181 -16.52 18.37 9.79
CA LYS A 181 -16.92 19.27 8.70
C LYS A 181 -16.56 18.77 7.29
N GLY A 182 -16.13 17.51 7.14
CA GLY A 182 -15.80 16.92 5.84
C GLY A 182 -16.98 16.88 4.85
N CYS A 183 -18.22 16.81 5.35
CA CYS A 183 -19.44 17.07 4.60
C CYS A 183 -19.94 18.48 4.97
N PRO A 184 -20.13 19.42 4.02
CA PRO A 184 -20.10 19.25 2.56
C PRO A 184 -18.74 19.52 1.90
N LEU A 185 -17.66 19.75 2.66
CA LEU A 185 -16.38 20.23 2.13
C LEU A 185 -15.81 19.37 0.98
N VAL A 186 -15.81 18.04 1.16
CA VAL A 186 -15.25 17.08 0.18
C VAL A 186 -16.15 15.91 -0.14
N ILE A 187 -17.13 15.63 0.70
CA ILE A 187 -18.08 14.54 0.52
C ILE A 187 -19.51 15.08 0.63
N GLY A 188 -20.43 14.43 -0.08
CA GLY A 188 -21.87 14.66 0.06
C GLY A 188 -22.50 13.66 1.03
N GLY A 189 -23.68 13.13 0.67
CA GLY A 189 -24.40 12.17 1.49
C GLY A 189 -23.59 10.89 1.79
N PRO A 190 -23.56 10.41 3.05
CA PRO A 190 -22.92 9.16 3.40
C PRO A 190 -23.61 7.97 2.70
N LEU A 191 -22.91 6.84 2.57
CA LEU A 191 -23.41 5.61 1.98
C LEU A 191 -23.80 4.61 3.08
N PRO A 192 -25.09 4.50 3.49
CA PRO A 192 -25.46 3.71 4.67
C PRO A 192 -25.13 2.22 4.54
N HIS A 193 -25.25 1.65 3.33
CA HIS A 193 -24.90 0.25 3.04
C HIS A 193 -23.39 -0.03 3.24
N ILE A 194 -22.53 0.93 2.90
CA ILE A 194 -21.08 0.82 3.18
C ILE A 194 -20.80 1.02 4.67
N MET A 195 -21.50 1.92 5.35
CA MET A 195 -21.36 2.11 6.80
C MET A 195 -21.75 0.84 7.58
N ALA A 196 -22.89 0.22 7.24
CA ALA A 196 -23.32 -1.05 7.81
C ALA A 196 -22.28 -2.15 7.57
N SER A 197 -21.77 -2.27 6.34
CA SER A 197 -20.74 -3.25 6.00
C SER A 197 -19.42 -3.02 6.78
N LYS A 198 -19.06 -1.75 7.04
CA LYS A 198 -17.90 -1.42 7.88
C LYS A 198 -18.12 -1.85 9.33
N ALA A 199 -19.31 -1.60 9.89
CA ALA A 199 -19.65 -2.00 11.24
C ALA A 199 -19.51 -3.52 11.44
N VAL A 200 -19.96 -4.33 10.47
CA VAL A 200 -19.74 -5.79 10.47
C VAL A 200 -18.25 -6.12 10.47
N SER A 201 -17.47 -5.56 9.54
CA SER A 201 -16.03 -5.84 9.45
C SER A 201 -15.23 -5.40 10.68
N PHE A 202 -15.63 -4.30 11.34
CA PHE A 202 -14.97 -3.83 12.55
C PHE A 202 -15.33 -4.70 13.76
N THR A 203 -16.57 -5.21 13.79
CA THR A 203 -16.99 -6.18 14.81
C THR A 203 -16.18 -7.47 14.70
N GLU A 204 -15.95 -7.97 13.48
CA GLU A 204 -15.03 -9.09 13.24
C GLU A 204 -13.60 -8.77 13.66
N ALA A 205 -13.09 -7.59 13.27
CA ALA A 205 -11.73 -7.18 13.59
C ALA A 205 -11.48 -7.02 15.10
N ALA A 206 -12.51 -6.73 15.88
CA ALA A 206 -12.46 -6.63 17.33
C ALA A 206 -12.41 -8.00 18.03
N GLN A 207 -12.76 -9.10 17.35
CA GLN A 207 -12.77 -10.44 17.95
C GLN A 207 -11.35 -10.96 18.23
N PRO A 208 -11.14 -11.78 19.27
CA PRO A 208 -9.85 -12.39 19.57
C PRO A 208 -9.27 -13.19 18.38
N GLY A 209 -10.13 -13.85 17.60
CA GLY A 209 -9.72 -14.61 16.41
C GLY A 209 -9.02 -13.76 15.35
N PHE A 210 -9.36 -12.47 15.23
CA PHE A 210 -8.72 -11.57 14.28
C PHE A 210 -7.25 -11.29 14.63
N LYS A 211 -6.89 -11.27 15.92
CA LYS A 211 -5.49 -11.15 16.36
C LYS A 211 -4.67 -12.36 15.91
N THR A 212 -5.23 -13.56 16.04
CA THR A 212 -4.60 -14.80 15.54
C THR A 212 -4.45 -14.76 14.03
N TYR A 213 -5.48 -14.31 13.31
CA TYR A 213 -5.43 -14.13 11.86
C TYR A 213 -4.33 -13.15 11.42
N ALA A 214 -4.24 -11.98 12.05
CA ALA A 214 -3.21 -10.99 11.73
C ALA A 214 -1.78 -11.51 11.97
N LYS A 215 -1.56 -12.28 13.04
CA LYS A 215 -0.28 -12.97 13.28
C LYS A 215 0.03 -13.99 12.17
N LYS A 216 -0.94 -14.82 11.79
CA LYS A 216 -0.79 -15.79 10.69
C LYS A 216 -0.42 -15.12 9.36
N ILE A 217 -0.95 -13.93 9.07
CA ILE A 217 -0.58 -13.19 7.84
C ILE A 217 0.93 -12.95 7.80
N VAL A 218 1.51 -12.45 8.91
CA VAL A 218 2.94 -12.15 8.99
C VAL A 218 3.78 -13.43 9.02
N GLU A 219 3.35 -14.47 9.75
CA GLU A 219 4.02 -15.77 9.76
C GLU A 219 4.07 -16.39 8.36
N ASN A 220 2.97 -16.35 7.63
CA ASN A 220 2.90 -16.81 6.25
C ASN A 220 3.76 -15.95 5.33
N ALA A 221 3.79 -14.63 5.51
CA ALA A 221 4.62 -13.75 4.69
C ALA A 221 6.12 -14.04 4.90
N LYS A 222 6.55 -14.27 6.13
CA LYS A 222 7.91 -14.71 6.44
C LYS A 222 8.21 -16.08 5.82
N ALA A 223 7.32 -17.05 5.97
CA ALA A 223 7.49 -18.37 5.37
C ALA A 223 7.57 -18.34 3.83
N LEU A 224 6.75 -17.52 3.17
CA LEU A 224 6.81 -17.33 1.72
C LEU A 224 8.13 -16.67 1.30
N ALA A 225 8.56 -15.63 2.01
CA ALA A 225 9.83 -14.95 1.73
C ALA A 225 11.03 -15.91 1.87
N GLU A 226 11.09 -16.67 2.96
CA GLU A 226 12.13 -17.69 3.20
C GLU A 226 12.11 -18.78 2.12
N ALA A 227 10.93 -19.27 1.74
CA ALA A 227 10.80 -20.27 0.69
C ALA A 227 11.24 -19.74 -0.67
N LEU A 228 10.86 -18.51 -1.04
CA LEU A 228 11.29 -17.87 -2.28
C LEU A 228 12.82 -17.74 -2.35
N VAL A 229 13.46 -17.35 -1.24
CA VAL A 229 14.93 -17.27 -1.14
C VAL A 229 15.58 -18.66 -1.25
N ARG A 230 15.03 -19.69 -0.59
CA ARG A 230 15.53 -21.08 -0.72
C ARG A 230 15.43 -21.61 -2.16
N GLU A 231 14.38 -21.23 -2.88
CA GLU A 231 14.20 -21.54 -4.31
C GLU A 231 15.12 -20.72 -5.25
N GLY A 232 15.88 -19.79 -4.65
CA GLY A 232 16.92 -18.98 -5.27
C GLY A 232 16.46 -17.58 -5.69
N ASN A 233 15.22 -17.16 -5.42
CA ASN A 233 14.74 -15.83 -5.79
C ASN A 233 15.39 -14.73 -4.94
N GLU A 234 15.53 -13.55 -5.51
CA GLU A 234 16.03 -12.37 -4.81
C GLU A 234 14.87 -11.50 -4.31
N LEU A 235 14.96 -11.03 -3.07
CA LEU A 235 13.98 -10.12 -2.48
C LEU A 235 14.60 -8.75 -2.23
N SER A 236 13.90 -7.66 -2.58
CA SER A 236 14.46 -6.29 -2.59
C SER A 236 15.07 -5.82 -1.26
N THR A 237 14.64 -6.37 -0.11
CA THR A 237 15.23 -6.06 1.21
C THR A 237 15.70 -7.33 1.92
N GLY A 238 15.79 -8.46 1.22
CA GLY A 238 16.14 -9.78 1.79
C GLY A 238 15.02 -10.49 2.56
N GLY A 239 13.85 -9.90 2.73
CA GLY A 239 12.74 -10.52 3.47
C GLY A 239 11.55 -9.60 3.69
N THR A 240 10.78 -9.86 4.75
CA THR A 240 9.63 -9.05 5.15
C THR A 240 9.39 -9.08 6.66
N ASP A 241 8.82 -7.98 7.17
CA ASP A 241 8.33 -7.87 8.55
C ASP A 241 6.81 -7.63 8.60
N ASN A 242 6.14 -7.65 7.45
CA ASN A 242 4.71 -7.37 7.32
C ASN A 242 4.02 -8.42 6.42
N HIS A 243 2.98 -8.03 5.68
CA HIS A 243 2.16 -8.92 4.86
C HIS A 243 2.62 -9.06 3.40
N LEU A 244 3.68 -8.37 2.98
CA LEU A 244 4.13 -8.33 1.58
C LEU A 244 5.64 -8.40 1.41
N MET A 245 6.07 -8.77 0.20
CA MET A 245 7.48 -8.77 -0.24
C MET A 245 7.58 -8.33 -1.70
N LEU A 246 8.80 -7.97 -2.12
CA LEU A 246 9.12 -7.59 -3.49
C LEU A 246 10.17 -8.55 -4.04
N ILE A 247 9.80 -9.32 -5.05
CA ILE A 247 10.65 -10.27 -5.76
C ILE A 247 11.33 -9.53 -6.90
N ASP A 248 12.65 -9.64 -7.01
CA ASP A 248 13.42 -9.14 -8.14
C ASP A 248 13.50 -10.18 -9.24
N VAL A 249 13.05 -9.82 -10.44
CA VAL A 249 13.01 -10.75 -11.58
C VAL A 249 14.16 -10.54 -12.56
N ARG A 250 15.05 -9.55 -12.32
CA ARG A 250 16.11 -9.19 -13.28
C ARG A 250 17.09 -10.33 -13.54
N LYS A 251 17.37 -11.17 -12.55
CA LYS A 251 18.24 -12.34 -12.71
C LYS A 251 17.72 -13.36 -13.73
N TYR A 252 16.43 -13.32 -14.06
CA TYR A 252 15.81 -14.16 -15.09
C TYR A 252 15.84 -13.49 -16.48
N ASN A 253 16.48 -12.32 -16.62
CA ASN A 253 16.54 -11.53 -17.86
C ASN A 253 15.15 -11.17 -18.44
N ILE A 254 14.18 -10.93 -17.55
CA ILE A 254 12.82 -10.50 -17.88
C ILE A 254 12.44 -9.25 -17.10
N THR A 255 11.39 -8.58 -17.55
CA THR A 255 10.74 -7.47 -16.85
C THR A 255 9.65 -7.98 -15.90
N GLY A 256 9.26 -7.15 -14.93
CA GLY A 256 8.13 -7.45 -14.06
C GLY A 256 6.82 -7.63 -14.84
N ARG A 257 6.65 -6.93 -15.96
CA ARG A 257 5.49 -7.10 -16.86
C ARG A 257 5.42 -8.49 -17.50
N GLN A 258 6.54 -9.03 -17.95
CA GLN A 258 6.57 -10.39 -18.53
C GLN A 258 6.30 -11.43 -17.44
N ALA A 259 6.96 -11.27 -16.28
CA ALA A 259 6.81 -12.17 -15.15
C ALA A 259 5.36 -12.20 -14.61
N GLU A 260 4.74 -11.04 -14.44
CA GLU A 260 3.34 -10.91 -13.99
C GLU A 260 2.38 -11.64 -14.93
N SER A 261 2.51 -11.41 -16.24
CA SER A 261 1.62 -12.01 -17.22
C SER A 261 1.79 -13.52 -17.30
N ALA A 262 3.03 -14.03 -17.28
CA ALA A 262 3.30 -15.47 -17.31
C ALA A 262 2.75 -16.19 -16.06
N LEU A 263 2.92 -15.60 -14.88
CA LEU A 263 2.33 -16.13 -13.65
C LEU A 263 0.80 -16.14 -13.71
N ARG A 264 0.20 -15.09 -14.28
CA ARG A 264 -1.25 -14.99 -14.45
C ARG A 264 -1.79 -16.08 -15.38
N GLU A 265 -1.08 -16.40 -16.46
CA GLU A 265 -1.42 -17.53 -17.33
C GLU A 265 -1.38 -18.89 -16.63
N CYS A 266 -0.63 -19.01 -15.53
CA CYS A 266 -0.55 -20.21 -14.71
C CYS A 266 -1.52 -20.19 -13.50
N GLY A 267 -2.41 -19.20 -13.42
CA GLY A 267 -3.37 -19.04 -12.31
C GLY A 267 -2.83 -18.30 -11.09
N VAL A 268 -1.60 -17.76 -11.13
CA VAL A 268 -1.01 -16.99 -10.03
C VAL A 268 -1.18 -15.49 -10.26
N THR A 269 -2.01 -14.84 -9.45
CA THR A 269 -2.27 -13.40 -9.58
C THR A 269 -1.37 -12.58 -8.65
N LEU A 270 -0.31 -12.00 -9.22
CA LEU A 270 0.54 -10.97 -8.60
C LEU A 270 0.43 -9.66 -9.37
N ASN A 271 1.04 -8.60 -8.84
CA ASN A 271 1.22 -7.35 -9.59
C ASN A 271 2.69 -7.12 -9.92
N ARG A 272 2.97 -6.66 -11.14
CA ARG A 272 4.28 -6.05 -11.45
C ARG A 272 4.46 -4.80 -10.60
N ASN A 273 5.68 -4.56 -10.14
CA ASN A 273 5.97 -3.48 -9.20
C ASN A 273 7.35 -2.91 -9.49
N SER A 274 7.47 -1.59 -9.55
CA SER A 274 8.79 -0.94 -9.58
C SER A 274 9.55 -1.31 -8.32
N LEU A 275 10.84 -1.60 -8.46
CA LEU A 275 11.77 -1.64 -7.33
C LEU A 275 12.37 -0.25 -7.10
N PRO A 276 12.91 0.08 -5.92
CA PRO A 276 13.63 1.33 -5.75
C PRO A 276 14.77 1.43 -6.77
N PHE A 277 14.83 2.55 -7.51
CA PHE A 277 15.79 2.81 -8.59
C PHE A 277 15.67 1.85 -9.79
N ASP A 278 14.43 1.48 -10.14
CA ASP A 278 14.14 0.54 -11.23
C ASP A 278 14.66 1.02 -12.62
N PRO A 279 15.51 0.25 -13.31
CA PRO A 279 16.01 0.61 -14.64
C PRO A 279 14.95 0.48 -15.75
N ASN A 280 13.84 -0.22 -15.51
CA ASN A 280 12.81 -0.50 -16.51
C ASN A 280 11.60 0.45 -16.45
N GLY A 281 11.57 1.35 -15.46
CA GLY A 281 10.51 2.33 -15.27
C GLY A 281 9.15 1.71 -14.89
N PRO A 282 8.12 2.54 -14.65
CA PRO A 282 6.84 2.11 -14.06
C PRO A 282 5.99 1.22 -14.96
N TRP A 283 6.22 1.25 -16.28
CA TRP A 283 5.40 0.48 -17.22
C TRP A 283 5.82 -0.99 -17.32
N TYR A 284 7.14 -1.24 -17.33
CA TYR A 284 7.71 -2.57 -17.47
C TYR A 284 8.15 -3.15 -16.12
N THR A 285 8.76 -2.33 -15.27
CA THR A 285 9.26 -2.67 -13.93
C THR A 285 10.28 -3.81 -13.91
N SER A 286 10.89 -4.03 -12.75
CA SER A 286 11.88 -5.07 -12.50
C SER A 286 11.49 -6.00 -11.35
N GLY A 287 10.30 -5.83 -10.78
CA GLY A 287 9.86 -6.63 -9.64
C GLY A 287 8.42 -7.10 -9.70
N LEU A 288 8.11 -8.06 -8.82
CA LEU A 288 6.77 -8.53 -8.51
C LEU A 288 6.48 -8.26 -7.04
N ARG A 289 5.27 -7.81 -6.72
CA ARG A 289 4.82 -7.71 -5.33
C ARG A 289 3.91 -8.88 -4.99
N ALA A 290 4.27 -9.61 -3.95
CA ALA A 290 3.49 -10.71 -3.41
C ALA A 290 3.04 -10.38 -1.99
N GLY A 291 1.87 -10.88 -1.59
CA GLY A 291 1.37 -10.73 -0.24
C GLY A 291 0.45 -11.87 0.17
N THR A 292 0.37 -12.10 1.48
CA THR A 292 -0.29 -13.27 2.08
C THR A 292 -1.70 -13.10 2.66
N PRO A 293 -2.33 -11.90 2.78
CA PRO A 293 -3.65 -11.78 3.42
C PRO A 293 -4.75 -12.64 2.79
N ALA A 294 -4.80 -12.72 1.46
CA ALA A 294 -5.83 -13.46 0.75
C ALA A 294 -5.72 -14.97 1.01
N VAL A 295 -4.56 -15.55 0.76
CA VAL A 295 -4.30 -16.99 1.00
C VAL A 295 -4.41 -17.38 2.48
N THR A 296 -4.02 -16.48 3.39
CA THR A 296 -4.23 -16.69 4.84
C THR A 296 -5.71 -16.71 5.21
N THR A 297 -6.54 -15.92 4.53
CA THR A 297 -8.00 -15.92 4.74
C THR A 297 -8.62 -17.25 4.34
N LEU A 298 -8.09 -17.88 3.29
CA LEU A 298 -8.49 -19.22 2.87
C LEU A 298 -8.01 -20.34 3.80
N GLY A 299 -7.16 -20.02 4.79
CA GLY A 299 -6.63 -20.99 5.74
C GLY A 299 -5.32 -21.64 5.33
N MET A 300 -4.66 -21.16 4.27
CA MET A 300 -3.33 -21.63 3.87
C MET A 300 -2.26 -21.28 4.92
N GLY A 301 -1.31 -22.18 5.14
CA GLY A 301 -0.22 -22.04 6.11
C GLY A 301 1.16 -22.13 5.48
N LYS A 302 2.19 -22.38 6.32
CA LYS A 302 3.60 -22.48 5.88
C LYS A 302 3.84 -23.52 4.77
N PRO A 303 3.24 -24.74 4.80
CA PRO A 303 3.42 -25.71 3.71
C PRO A 303 2.92 -25.17 2.36
N GLU A 304 1.74 -24.55 2.35
CA GLU A 304 1.21 -23.92 1.14
C GLU A 304 2.06 -22.72 0.69
N MET A 305 2.67 -21.96 1.60
CA MET A 305 3.60 -20.88 1.21
C MET A 305 4.85 -21.41 0.52
N ALA A 306 5.36 -22.58 0.94
CA ALA A 306 6.48 -23.24 0.27
C ALA A 306 6.07 -23.70 -1.14
N GLU A 307 4.88 -24.27 -1.29
CA GLU A 307 4.36 -24.68 -2.60
C GLU A 307 4.14 -23.49 -3.53
N ILE A 308 3.57 -22.39 -3.03
CA ILE A 308 3.41 -21.15 -3.81
C ILE A 308 4.78 -20.60 -4.26
N ALA A 309 5.80 -20.63 -3.40
CA ALA A 309 7.16 -20.22 -3.78
C ALA A 309 7.74 -21.10 -4.89
N ALA A 310 7.54 -22.42 -4.80
CA ALA A 310 8.00 -23.37 -5.81
C ALA A 310 7.30 -23.14 -7.16
N ILE A 311 5.98 -22.93 -7.17
CA ILE A 311 5.20 -22.60 -8.38
C ILE A 311 5.71 -21.29 -9.01
N ILE A 312 5.88 -20.24 -8.21
CA ILE A 312 6.41 -18.96 -8.71
C ILE A 312 7.77 -19.17 -9.36
N THR A 313 8.66 -19.90 -8.69
CA THR A 313 10.02 -20.15 -9.17
C THR A 313 10.04 -20.99 -10.45
N LEU A 314 9.19 -22.03 -10.54
CA LEU A 314 9.04 -22.86 -11.72
C LEU A 314 8.72 -22.01 -12.95
N VAL A 315 7.75 -21.09 -12.83
CA VAL A 315 7.37 -20.19 -13.91
C VAL A 315 8.51 -19.24 -14.25
N LEU A 316 9.13 -18.59 -13.27
CA LEU A 316 10.20 -17.61 -13.49
C LEU A 316 11.48 -18.24 -14.09
N LYS A 317 11.78 -19.51 -13.80
CA LYS A 317 12.91 -20.24 -14.42
C LYS A 317 12.65 -20.66 -15.87
N ASN A 318 11.38 -20.70 -16.30
CA ASN A 318 10.98 -21.24 -17.61
C ASN A 318 10.32 -20.20 -18.53
N ILE A 319 10.58 -18.92 -18.27
CA ILE A 319 10.16 -17.80 -19.10
C ILE A 319 11.36 -17.20 -19.81
N THR A 320 11.19 -16.86 -21.08
CA THR A 320 12.21 -16.18 -21.89
C THR A 320 11.59 -14.99 -22.61
N ALA A 321 12.26 -13.84 -22.59
CA ALA A 321 11.85 -12.69 -23.39
C ALA A 321 11.91 -13.02 -24.89
N GLU A 322 10.89 -12.64 -25.66
CA GLU A 322 10.96 -12.79 -27.12
C GLU A 322 11.90 -11.74 -27.72
N ILE A 323 12.62 -12.10 -28.78
CA ILE A 323 13.42 -11.13 -29.54
C ILE A 323 12.50 -10.29 -30.43
N SER A 324 12.58 -8.97 -30.28
CA SER A 324 11.83 -8.02 -31.09
C SER A 324 12.39 -7.98 -32.51
N LYS A 325 11.49 -8.14 -33.50
CA LYS A 325 11.85 -8.11 -34.93
C LYS A 325 12.34 -6.74 -35.42
N LYS A 326 12.09 -5.66 -34.67
CA LYS A 326 12.41 -4.29 -35.09
C LYS A 326 13.87 -3.90 -34.82
N ASP A 327 14.40 -4.35 -33.68
CA ASP A 327 15.68 -3.90 -33.11
C ASP A 327 16.57 -5.07 -32.69
N ASN A 328 16.14 -6.32 -32.91
CA ASN A 328 16.86 -7.54 -32.53
C ASN A 328 17.25 -7.60 -31.04
N ALA A 329 16.50 -6.88 -30.18
CA ALA A 329 16.70 -6.84 -28.74
C ALA A 329 15.59 -7.62 -28.01
N PRO A 330 15.84 -8.09 -26.77
CA PRO A 330 14.78 -8.69 -25.95
C PRO A 330 13.61 -7.72 -25.76
N SER A 331 12.41 -8.17 -26.10
CA SER A 331 11.18 -7.44 -25.87
C SER A 331 11.00 -7.20 -24.37
N LYS A 332 10.57 -5.99 -23.99
CA LYS A 332 10.17 -5.67 -22.62
C LYS A 332 8.74 -6.11 -22.26
N ALA A 333 8.00 -6.70 -23.21
CA ALA A 333 6.60 -7.05 -23.01
C ALA A 333 6.25 -8.46 -23.50
N LYS A 334 6.80 -8.88 -24.65
CA LYS A 334 6.53 -10.21 -25.21
C LYS A 334 7.47 -11.25 -24.60
N TYR A 335 6.95 -12.43 -24.33
CA TYR A 335 7.68 -13.53 -23.72
C TYR A 335 7.13 -14.86 -24.23
N ARG A 336 7.87 -15.93 -23.97
CA ARG A 336 7.41 -17.31 -24.08
C ARG A 336 7.63 -18.01 -22.74
N ILE A 337 6.71 -18.90 -22.40
CA ILE A 337 6.83 -19.82 -21.26
C ILE A 337 6.87 -21.24 -21.81
N ALA A 338 7.71 -22.11 -21.23
CA ALA A 338 7.73 -23.52 -21.62
C ALA A 338 6.37 -24.18 -21.28
N GLU A 339 5.75 -24.85 -22.26
CA GLU A 339 4.39 -25.39 -22.10
C GLU A 339 4.31 -26.43 -20.98
N ALA A 340 5.34 -27.26 -20.81
CA ALA A 340 5.44 -28.22 -19.71
C ALA A 340 5.40 -27.51 -18.34
N ALA A 341 6.17 -26.42 -18.17
CA ALA A 341 6.19 -25.65 -16.94
C ALA A 341 4.86 -24.93 -16.67
N LYS A 342 4.23 -24.39 -17.72
CA LYS A 342 2.89 -23.78 -17.63
C LYS A 342 1.85 -24.79 -17.18
N SER A 343 1.81 -25.96 -17.81
CA SER A 343 0.87 -27.03 -17.48
C SER A 343 1.06 -27.54 -16.04
N GLU A 344 2.32 -27.79 -15.64
CA GLU A 344 2.63 -28.21 -14.27
C GLU A 344 2.23 -27.15 -13.24
N ALA A 345 2.63 -25.89 -13.44
CA ALA A 345 2.28 -24.80 -12.54
C ALA A 345 0.76 -24.66 -12.38
N THR A 346 0.02 -24.71 -13.50
CA THR A 346 -1.45 -24.61 -13.51
C THR A 346 -2.08 -25.76 -12.72
N LYS A 347 -1.63 -27.00 -12.93
CA LYS A 347 -2.13 -28.18 -12.19
C LYS A 347 -1.90 -28.03 -10.67
N ARG A 348 -0.71 -27.57 -10.28
CA ARG A 348 -0.34 -27.38 -8.87
C ARG A 348 -1.15 -26.26 -8.21
N VAL A 349 -1.40 -25.16 -8.94
CA VAL A 349 -2.32 -24.10 -8.49
C VAL A 349 -3.73 -24.64 -8.30
N HIS A 350 -4.27 -25.41 -9.25
CA HIS A 350 -5.60 -26.02 -9.09
C HIS A 350 -5.68 -26.93 -7.87
N THR A 351 -4.65 -27.74 -7.62
CA THR A 351 -4.61 -28.59 -6.42
C THR A 351 -4.70 -27.78 -5.12
N LEU A 352 -4.06 -26.61 -5.04
CA LEU A 352 -4.22 -25.71 -3.89
C LEU A 352 -5.64 -25.14 -3.81
N LEU A 353 -6.20 -24.69 -4.93
CA LEU A 353 -7.52 -24.04 -4.94
C LEU A 353 -8.66 -25.03 -4.65
N ASP A 354 -8.55 -26.28 -5.11
CA ASP A 354 -9.51 -27.35 -4.83
C ASP A 354 -9.54 -27.69 -3.32
N LYS A 355 -8.40 -27.61 -2.65
CA LYS A 355 -8.28 -27.82 -1.20
C LYS A 355 -8.79 -26.62 -0.38
N TYR A 356 -8.75 -25.41 -0.95
CA TYR A 356 -9.04 -24.15 -0.26
C TYR A 356 -10.05 -23.29 -1.04
N PRO A 357 -11.31 -23.75 -1.22
CA PRO A 357 -12.34 -22.99 -1.90
C PRO A 357 -12.68 -21.70 -1.12
N VAL A 358 -12.90 -20.60 -1.85
CA VAL A 358 -13.20 -19.28 -1.26
C VAL A 358 -14.58 -19.28 -0.57
N TYR A 359 -15.57 -19.87 -1.22
CA TYR A 359 -16.95 -19.95 -0.75
C TYR A 359 -17.47 -21.38 -0.93
N PRO A 360 -17.04 -22.33 -0.06
CA PRO A 360 -17.47 -23.74 -0.15
C PRO A 360 -18.99 -23.92 -0.06
N GLU A 361 -19.70 -22.95 0.49
CA GLU A 361 -21.15 -22.92 0.60
C GLU A 361 -21.88 -22.57 -0.71
N LEU A 362 -21.18 -22.03 -1.72
CA LEU A 362 -21.78 -21.70 -3.00
C LEU A 362 -21.76 -22.92 -3.94
N ASP A 363 -22.93 -23.29 -4.46
CA ASP A 363 -23.04 -24.22 -5.58
C ASP A 363 -22.65 -23.50 -6.88
N LEU A 364 -21.35 -23.55 -7.19
CA LEU A 364 -20.80 -22.89 -8.38
C LEU A 364 -21.35 -23.47 -9.68
N GLU A 365 -21.68 -24.76 -9.71
CA GLU A 365 -22.21 -25.39 -10.92
C GLU A 365 -23.64 -24.93 -11.19
N PHE A 366 -24.47 -24.85 -10.15
CA PHE A 366 -25.77 -24.20 -10.23
C PHE A 366 -25.64 -22.73 -10.66
N LEU A 367 -24.77 -21.95 -10.02
CA LEU A 367 -24.62 -20.52 -10.33
C LEU A 367 -24.18 -20.28 -11.78
N LYS A 368 -23.25 -21.08 -12.30
CA LYS A 368 -22.82 -20.98 -13.70
C LYS A 368 -23.96 -21.35 -14.65
N LYS A 369 -24.64 -22.46 -14.39
CA LYS A 369 -25.75 -22.94 -15.23
C LYS A 369 -26.86 -21.90 -15.34
N GLU A 370 -27.24 -21.27 -14.22
CA GLU A 370 -28.39 -20.37 -14.18
C GLU A 370 -28.05 -18.90 -14.51
N PHE A 371 -26.84 -18.43 -14.21
CA PHE A 371 -26.49 -17.00 -14.30
C PHE A 371 -25.29 -16.66 -15.20
N ALA A 372 -24.43 -17.61 -15.57
CA ALA A 372 -23.29 -17.35 -16.46
C ALA A 372 -23.68 -17.66 -17.92
N LYS A 373 -24.49 -16.78 -18.52
CA LYS A 373 -24.73 -16.77 -19.97
C LYS A 373 -23.65 -16.02 -20.72
#